data_AF-A0A2S2P0Y3-F1
#
_entry.id   AF-A0A2S2P0Y3-F1
#
_cell.length_a   1.000
_cell.length_b   1.000
_cell.length_c   1.000
_cell.angle_alpha   90.00
_cell.angle_beta   90.00
_cell.angle_gamma   90.00
#
_symmetry.space_group_name_H-M   'P 1'
#
loop_
_entity.id
_entity.type
_entity.pdbx_description
1 polymer ?
#
loop_
_entity_poly.entity_id
_entity_poly.type
_entity_poly.pdbx_seq_one_letter_code
_entity_poly.pdbx_strand_id
1 'polypeptide(L)'
;MSNTPIPVGFVNGGHQPNPVGHGSIHDTHHRCSQQPTFVPPNVPPSQVFPETEYPEIDIPDSAKLSNGEKLMLLKLLKDWNLKFLFRTLNEALVGIEALQFITPAQCESMLNSYPLGIRIKFTAKVTQLQRDYSRVSSHCDHRVHVPHVPMYANSYM
;
A
#
# COMPACT_ATOMS: atom_id res chain seq x y z
N MET A 1 39.03 10.10 30.55
CA MET A 1 39.21 8.63 30.64
C MET A 1 38.17 8.13 31.62
N SER A 2 37.05 7.61 31.12
CA SER A 2 35.92 7.20 31.96
C SER A 2 35.35 5.90 31.38
N ASN A 3 35.48 4.83 32.17
CA ASN A 3 35.16 3.45 31.82
C ASN A 3 33.64 3.19 31.72
N THR A 4 33.31 2.30 30.79
CA THR A 4 32.02 1.66 30.53
C THR A 4 31.49 0.84 31.72
N PRO A 5 30.19 0.51 31.71
CA PRO A 5 29.83 -0.91 31.78
C PRO A 5 28.92 -1.37 30.64
N ILE A 6 29.28 -2.50 30.05
CA ILE A 6 28.51 -3.32 29.10
C ILE A 6 27.54 -4.21 29.89
N PRO A 7 26.27 -4.36 29.48
CA PRO A 7 25.47 -5.49 29.92
C PRO A 7 25.18 -6.49 28.79
N VAL A 8 25.76 -7.68 29.00
CA VAL A 8 25.16 -9.04 28.97
C VAL A 8 24.29 -9.42 27.77
N GLY A 9 24.82 -10.40 27.03
CA GLY A 9 24.19 -11.02 25.87
C GLY A 9 22.92 -11.83 26.18
N PHE A 10 22.15 -12.01 25.12
CA PHE A 10 21.07 -12.98 25.08
C PHE A 10 21.39 -14.12 24.12
N VAL A 11 20.89 -15.27 24.55
CA VAL A 11 21.31 -16.61 24.22
C VAL A 11 20.87 -17.04 22.83
N ASN A 12 21.70 -17.89 22.25
CA ASN A 12 21.55 -18.55 20.97
C ASN A 12 20.37 -19.55 21.04
N GLY A 13 19.35 -19.36 20.18
CA GLY A 13 18.20 -20.26 20.05
C GLY A 13 18.35 -21.15 18.82
N GLY A 14 18.37 -22.46 19.02
CA GLY A 14 18.86 -23.47 18.10
C GLY A 14 18.17 -23.52 16.73
N HIS A 15 18.99 -23.81 15.73
CA HIS A 15 18.57 -24.34 14.44
C HIS A 15 17.96 -25.74 14.63
N GLN A 16 16.70 -25.92 14.22
CA GLN A 16 16.19 -27.22 13.82
C GLN A 16 16.35 -27.39 12.30
N PRO A 17 17.20 -28.32 11.81
CA PRO A 17 17.10 -28.77 10.45
C PRO A 17 15.94 -29.77 10.35
N ASN A 18 14.86 -29.37 9.66
CA ASN A 18 13.79 -30.30 9.30
C ASN A 18 14.32 -31.32 8.28
N PRO A 19 14.03 -32.62 8.46
CA PRO A 19 14.43 -33.64 7.51
C PRO A 19 13.69 -33.50 6.18
N VAL A 20 14.46 -33.61 5.11
CA VAL A 20 14.03 -33.66 3.71
C VAL A 20 13.16 -34.90 3.52
N GLY A 21 11.84 -34.69 3.46
CA GLY A 21 10.88 -35.68 3.00
C GLY A 21 10.86 -35.71 1.47
N HIS A 22 11.55 -36.69 0.89
CA HIS A 22 11.35 -37.11 -0.50
C HIS A 22 9.95 -37.73 -0.63
N GLY A 23 8.98 -36.94 -1.07
CA GLY A 23 7.65 -37.39 -1.44
C GLY A 23 7.57 -37.64 -2.95
N SER A 24 7.21 -38.87 -3.32
CA SER A 24 7.04 -39.40 -4.68
C SER A 24 6.37 -38.45 -5.67
N ILE A 25 6.99 -38.39 -6.84
CA ILE A 25 6.44 -37.90 -8.09
C ILE A 25 5.33 -38.88 -8.49
N HIS A 26 4.08 -38.58 -8.13
CA HIS A 26 2.92 -39.24 -8.72
C HIS A 26 2.50 -38.45 -9.95
N ASP A 27 3.02 -38.92 -11.08
CA ASP A 27 2.59 -38.59 -12.43
C ASP A 27 1.10 -38.94 -12.57
N THR A 28 0.24 -37.96 -12.31
CA THR A 28 -1.21 -38.10 -12.47
C THR A 28 -1.59 -37.38 -13.75
N HIS A 29 -1.55 -38.14 -14.85
CA HIS A 29 -2.18 -37.80 -16.11
C HIS A 29 -3.65 -37.47 -15.88
N HIS A 30 -3.96 -36.18 -15.70
CA HIS A 30 -5.34 -35.70 -15.81
C HIS A 30 -5.73 -35.71 -17.28
N ARG A 31 -6.25 -36.88 -17.65
CA ARG A 31 -7.07 -37.15 -18.83
C ARG A 31 -8.07 -36.01 -19.02
N CYS A 32 -7.78 -35.17 -20.01
CA CYS A 32 -8.68 -34.13 -20.51
C CYS A 32 -9.99 -34.83 -20.94
N SER A 33 -11.01 -34.75 -20.08
CA SER A 33 -12.33 -35.26 -20.40
C SER A 33 -12.95 -34.28 -21.37
N GLN A 34 -13.05 -34.69 -22.63
CA GLN A 34 -13.81 -33.99 -23.64
C GLN A 34 -15.25 -33.85 -23.13
N GLN A 35 -15.61 -32.64 -22.68
CA GLN A 35 -17.00 -32.31 -22.42
C GLN A 35 -17.75 -32.37 -23.75
N PRO A 36 -18.87 -33.11 -23.83
CA PRO A 36 -19.74 -33.04 -24.99
C PRO A 36 -20.30 -31.62 -25.09
N THR A 37 -19.98 -30.95 -26.19
CA THR A 37 -20.58 -29.68 -26.59
C THR A 37 -22.08 -29.91 -26.79
N PHE A 38 -22.85 -29.64 -25.74
CA PHE A 38 -24.30 -29.56 -25.82
C PHE A 38 -24.62 -28.28 -26.59
N VAL A 39 -24.92 -28.41 -27.88
CA VAL A 39 -25.44 -27.31 -28.70
C VAL A 39 -26.96 -27.27 -28.45
N PRO A 40 -27.50 -26.28 -27.71
CA PRO A 40 -28.94 -26.19 -27.50
C PRO A 40 -29.65 -25.94 -28.85
N PRO A 41 -30.68 -26.73 -29.21
CA PRO A 41 -31.44 -26.54 -30.43
C PRO A 41 -32.57 -25.54 -30.17
N ASN A 42 -32.24 -24.25 -30.12
CA ASN A 42 -33.13 -23.10 -30.34
C ASN A 42 -32.47 -21.85 -29.79
N VAL A 43 -31.57 -21.25 -30.57
CA VAL A 43 -31.23 -19.84 -30.34
C VAL A 43 -32.20 -19.03 -31.21
N PRO A 44 -33.16 -18.29 -30.60
CA PRO A 44 -34.05 -17.42 -31.37
C PRO A 44 -33.25 -16.38 -32.15
N PRO A 45 -33.79 -15.88 -33.28
CA PRO A 45 -33.08 -14.95 -34.15
C PRO A 45 -32.65 -13.72 -33.37
N SER A 46 -31.34 -13.44 -33.46
CA SER A 46 -30.61 -12.26 -33.01
C SER A 46 -31.48 -11.16 -32.40
N GLN A 47 -31.65 -11.20 -31.08
CA GLN A 47 -31.88 -9.97 -30.34
C GLN A 47 -30.62 -9.14 -30.49
N VAL A 48 -30.65 -8.20 -31.44
CA VAL A 48 -29.69 -7.11 -31.55
C VAL A 48 -29.77 -6.38 -30.21
N PHE A 49 -28.81 -6.64 -29.32
CA PHE A 49 -28.64 -5.82 -28.14
C PHE A 49 -28.42 -4.40 -28.66
N PRO A 50 -29.21 -3.40 -28.22
CA PRO A 50 -28.88 -2.01 -28.48
C PRO A 50 -27.44 -1.83 -28.05
N GLU A 51 -26.58 -1.36 -28.95
CA GLU A 51 -25.27 -0.85 -28.57
C GLU A 51 -25.57 0.29 -27.60
N THR A 52 -25.59 -0.02 -26.30
CA THR A 52 -25.61 0.97 -25.25
C THR A 52 -24.27 1.66 -25.36
N GLU A 53 -24.24 2.73 -26.14
CA GLU A 53 -23.23 3.77 -26.07
C GLU A 53 -23.12 4.14 -24.59
N TYR A 54 -22.10 3.60 -23.93
CA TYR A 54 -21.77 4.01 -22.58
C TYR A 54 -21.41 5.48 -22.70
N PRO A 55 -22.17 6.40 -22.08
CA PRO A 55 -21.82 7.81 -22.14
C PRO A 55 -20.40 7.93 -21.60
N GLU A 56 -19.50 8.52 -22.38
CA GLU A 56 -18.19 8.93 -21.89
C GLU A 56 -18.45 9.86 -20.71
N ILE A 57 -18.29 9.34 -19.49
CA ILE A 57 -18.42 10.13 -18.28
C ILE A 57 -17.21 11.05 -18.27
N ASP A 58 -17.42 12.29 -18.72
CA ASP A 58 -16.43 13.35 -18.69
C ASP A 58 -16.05 13.59 -17.23
N ILE A 59 -14.88 13.07 -16.83
CA ILE A 59 -14.39 13.22 -15.46
C ILE A 59 -14.07 14.70 -15.27
N PRO A 60 -14.71 15.39 -14.31
CA PRO A 60 -14.51 16.81 -14.12
C PRO A 60 -13.03 17.11 -13.86
N ASP A 61 -12.50 18.16 -14.49
CA ASP A 61 -11.09 18.55 -14.37
C ASP A 61 -10.65 18.79 -12.92
N SER A 62 -11.59 19.18 -12.06
CA SER A 62 -11.37 19.35 -10.61
C SER A 62 -11.03 18.05 -9.87
N ALA A 63 -11.39 16.89 -10.43
CA ALA A 63 -11.06 15.58 -9.86
C ALA A 63 -9.67 15.08 -10.30
N LYS A 64 -9.03 15.74 -11.28
CA LYS A 64 -7.69 15.36 -11.75
C LYS A 64 -6.63 15.82 -10.74
N LEU A 65 -5.65 14.95 -10.48
CA LEU A 65 -4.49 15.30 -9.65
C LEU A 65 -3.76 16.52 -10.20
N SER A 66 -3.44 17.47 -9.32
CA SER A 66 -2.64 18.63 -9.69
C SER A 66 -1.24 18.21 -10.13
N ASN A 67 -0.57 19.03 -10.97
CA ASN A 67 0.80 18.73 -11.40
C ASN A 67 1.78 18.65 -10.23
N GLY A 68 1.56 19.44 -9.16
CA GLY A 68 2.36 19.36 -7.94
C GLY A 68 2.24 18.01 -7.25
N GLU A 69 1.01 17.52 -7.07
CA GLU A 69 0.76 16.20 -6.47
C GLU A 69 1.33 15.06 -7.31
N LYS A 70 1.19 15.14 -8.64
CA LYS A 70 1.77 14.17 -9.57
C LYS A 70 3.28 14.05 -9.38
N LEU A 71 3.99 15.16 -9.24
CA LEU A 71 5.43 15.17 -9.00
C LEU A 71 5.80 14.58 -7.64
N MET A 72 5.05 14.90 -6.59
CA MET A 72 5.26 14.32 -5.25
C MET A 72 5.02 12.81 -5.26
N LEU A 73 3.94 12.36 -5.88
CA LEU A 73 3.60 10.94 -6.03
C LEU A 73 4.67 10.21 -6.82
N LEU A 74 5.11 10.75 -7.96
CA LEU A 74 6.16 10.14 -8.77
C LEU A 74 7.48 10.03 -7.99
N LYS A 75 7.85 11.06 -7.22
CA LYS A 75 9.04 11.04 -6.36
C LYS A 75 8.92 9.94 -5.29
N LEU A 76 7.80 9.89 -4.58
CA LEU A 76 7.54 8.88 -3.55
C LEU A 76 7.65 7.45 -4.10
N LEU A 77 7.03 7.19 -5.25
CA LEU A 77 7.08 5.89 -5.90
C LEU A 77 8.48 5.56 -6.42
N LYS A 78 9.24 6.56 -6.89
CA LYS A 78 10.64 6.39 -7.29
C LYS A 78 11.50 5.94 -6.10
N ASP A 79 11.33 6.58 -4.95
CA ASP A 79 12.06 6.25 -3.72
C ASP A 79 11.74 4.84 -3.22
N TRP A 80 10.52 4.35 -3.46
CA TRP A 80 10.12 2.97 -3.15
C TRP A 80 10.53 1.94 -4.22
N ASN A 81 11.13 2.39 -5.32
CA ASN A 81 11.39 1.60 -6.52
C ASN A 81 10.11 0.94 -7.06
N LEU A 82 9.03 1.72 -7.16
CA LEU A 82 7.70 1.37 -7.65
C LEU A 82 7.16 2.42 -8.65
N LYS A 83 8.06 3.18 -9.31
CA LYS A 83 7.70 4.26 -10.25
C LYS A 83 6.74 3.84 -11.37
N PHE A 84 6.76 2.56 -11.75
CA PHE A 84 5.90 2.00 -12.80
C PHE A 84 4.41 1.94 -12.38
N LEU A 85 4.10 2.05 -11.08
CA LEU A 85 2.72 2.14 -10.58
C LEU A 85 2.10 3.53 -10.75
N PHE A 86 2.89 4.54 -11.14
CA PHE A 86 2.41 5.92 -11.26
C PHE A 86 1.18 6.03 -12.18
N ARG A 87 1.20 5.34 -13.32
CA ARG A 87 0.10 5.34 -14.27
C ARG A 87 -1.20 4.83 -13.63
N THR A 88 -1.16 3.68 -12.98
CA THR A 88 -2.33 3.09 -12.31
C THR A 88 -2.87 3.97 -11.20
N LEU A 89 -2.01 4.55 -10.36
CA LEU A 89 -2.46 5.45 -9.31
C LEU A 89 -3.07 6.74 -9.89
N ASN A 90 -2.48 7.28 -10.96
CA ASN A 90 -3.01 8.46 -11.62
C ASN A 90 -4.35 8.19 -12.34
N GLU A 91 -4.52 7.03 -12.97
CA GLU A 91 -5.79 6.60 -13.58
C GLU A 91 -6.87 6.35 -12.50
N ALA A 92 -6.48 5.84 -11.33
CA ALA A 92 -7.35 5.66 -10.18
C ALA A 92 -7.56 6.95 -9.35
N LEU A 93 -6.98 8.09 -9.78
CA LEU A 93 -7.03 9.38 -9.07
C LEU A 93 -6.53 9.31 -7.62
N VAL A 94 -5.58 8.42 -7.33
CA VAL A 94 -4.99 8.23 -6.00
C VAL A 94 -3.77 9.13 -5.82
N GLY A 95 -3.98 10.26 -5.14
CA GLY A 95 -2.93 11.20 -4.75
C GLY A 95 -2.25 10.87 -3.41
N ILE A 96 -1.34 11.75 -2.96
CA ILE A 96 -0.61 11.60 -1.69
C ILE A 96 -1.58 11.57 -0.50
N GLU A 97 -2.60 12.43 -0.49
CA GLU A 97 -3.58 12.47 0.58
C GLU A 97 -4.40 11.19 0.66
N ALA A 98 -4.87 10.68 -0.49
CA ALA A 98 -5.61 9.43 -0.56
C ALA A 98 -4.81 8.23 -0.02
N LEU A 99 -3.48 8.20 -0.25
CA LEU A 99 -2.61 7.14 0.30
C LEU A 99 -2.59 7.11 1.85
N GLN A 100 -2.95 8.20 2.52
CA GLN A 100 -3.03 8.22 3.99
C GLN A 100 -4.25 7.46 4.52
N PHE A 101 -5.31 7.36 3.71
CA PHE A 101 -6.59 6.77 4.12
C PHE A 101 -6.90 5.44 3.41
N ILE A 102 -6.16 5.11 2.35
CA ILE A 102 -6.40 3.89 1.59
C ILE A 102 -6.18 2.63 2.46
N THR A 103 -7.14 1.73 2.37
CA THR A 103 -7.11 0.45 3.09
C THR A 103 -6.31 -0.61 2.33
N PRO A 104 -5.75 -1.62 3.01
CA PRO A 104 -5.07 -2.73 2.34
C PRO A 104 -5.94 -3.43 1.27
N ALA A 105 -7.23 -3.62 1.54
CA ALA A 105 -8.16 -4.23 0.58
C ALA A 105 -8.33 -3.40 -0.70
N GLN A 106 -8.37 -2.07 -0.58
CA GLN A 106 -8.41 -1.17 -1.73
C GLN A 106 -7.10 -1.21 -2.52
N CYS A 107 -5.95 -1.28 -1.84
CA CYS A 107 -4.65 -1.48 -2.50
C CYS A 107 -4.62 -2.78 -3.30
N GLU A 108 -5.12 -3.88 -2.74
CA GLU A 108 -5.18 -5.18 -3.43
C GLU A 108 -6.09 -5.15 -4.65
N SER A 109 -7.28 -4.53 -4.52
CA SER A 109 -8.23 -4.38 -5.62
C SER A 109 -7.65 -3.52 -6.75
N MET A 110 -7.09 -2.37 -6.41
CA MET A 110 -6.49 -1.43 -7.37
C MET A 110 -5.28 -2.04 -8.11
N LEU A 111 -4.51 -2.90 -7.43
CA LEU A 111 -3.30 -3.50 -7.99
C LEU A 111 -3.51 -4.95 -8.45
N ASN A 112 -4.75 -5.40 -8.68
CA ASN A 112 -5.03 -6.81 -8.97
C ASN A 112 -4.38 -7.33 -10.26
N SER A 113 -4.06 -6.43 -11.21
CA SER A 113 -3.33 -6.76 -12.44
C SER A 113 -1.82 -6.94 -12.23
N TYR A 114 -1.29 -6.64 -11.04
CA TYR A 114 0.13 -6.73 -10.74
C TYR A 114 0.48 -8.02 -9.96
N PRO A 115 1.72 -8.54 -10.12
CA PRO A 115 2.17 -9.71 -9.37
C PRO A 115 2.04 -9.52 -7.85
N LEU A 116 1.75 -10.61 -7.13
CA LEU A 116 1.50 -10.60 -5.69
C LEU A 116 2.61 -9.87 -4.90
N GLY A 117 3.89 -10.10 -5.23
CA GLY A 117 5.00 -9.45 -4.56
C GLY A 117 4.97 -7.92 -4.66
N ILE A 118 4.50 -7.36 -5.78
CA ILE A 118 4.34 -5.92 -5.96
C ILE A 118 3.21 -5.40 -5.07
N ARG A 119 2.07 -6.10 -5.02
CA ARG A 119 0.91 -5.74 -4.18
C ARG A 119 1.29 -5.72 -2.70
N ILE A 120 2.00 -6.75 -2.23
CA ILE A 120 2.50 -6.84 -0.85
C ILE A 120 3.46 -5.69 -0.55
N LYS A 121 4.46 -5.47 -1.42
CA LYS A 121 5.47 -4.41 -1.24
C LYS A 121 4.83 -3.03 -1.17
N PHE A 122 3.90 -2.73 -2.07
CA PHE A 122 3.18 -1.46 -2.10
C PHE A 122 2.37 -1.25 -0.83
N THR A 123 1.56 -2.23 -0.45
CA THR A 123 0.72 -2.17 0.76
C THR A 123 1.55 -1.95 2.02
N ALA A 124 2.67 -2.69 2.16
CA ALA A 124 3.59 -2.50 3.29
C ALA A 124 4.18 -1.09 3.34
N LYS A 125 4.51 -0.49 2.19
CA LYS A 125 5.04 0.88 2.10
C LYS A 125 3.99 1.93 2.44
N VAL A 126 2.76 1.75 1.99
CA VAL A 126 1.63 2.62 2.36
C VAL A 126 1.36 2.56 3.87
N THR A 127 1.31 1.36 4.46
CA THR A 127 1.14 1.22 5.92
C THR A 127 2.32 1.80 6.70
N GLN A 128 3.54 1.75 6.15
CA GLN A 128 4.69 2.44 6.75
C GLN A 128 4.50 3.97 6.70
N LEU A 129 4.14 4.51 5.54
CA LEU A 129 3.89 5.94 5.35
C LEU A 129 2.85 6.47 6.35
N GLN A 130 1.71 5.78 6.49
CA GLN A 130 0.64 6.15 7.43
C GLN A 130 1.11 6.21 8.89
N ARG A 131 2.00 5.28 9.29
CA ARG A 131 2.62 5.30 10.62
C ARG A 131 3.57 6.49 10.81
N ASP A 132 4.33 6.83 9.79
CA ASP A 132 5.25 7.96 9.84
C ASP A 132 4.49 9.30 9.98
N TYR A 133 3.37 9.47 9.27
CA TYR A 133 2.49 10.64 9.45
C TYR A 133 1.93 10.75 10.88
N SER A 134 1.49 9.62 11.45
CA SER A 134 0.94 9.59 12.82
C SER A 134 1.98 10.02 13.86
N ARG A 135 3.26 9.67 13.64
CA ARG A 135 4.37 10.03 14.56
C ARG A 135 4.72 11.52 14.49
N VAL A 136 4.77 12.10 13.30
CA VAL A 136 5.06 13.53 13.13
C VAL A 136 4.01 14.38 13.83
N SER A 137 2.73 13.97 13.78
CA SER A 137 1.64 14.67 14.48
C SER A 137 1.79 14.67 16.00
N SER A 138 2.44 13.67 16.60
CA SER A 138 2.59 13.55 18.06
C SER A 138 3.80 14.32 18.62
N HIS A 139 4.74 14.75 17.78
CA HIS A 139 5.99 15.35 18.27
C HIS A 139 5.86 16.84 18.64
N CYS A 140 4.76 17.50 18.25
CA CYS A 140 4.52 18.91 18.53
C CYS A 140 4.07 19.21 19.98
N ASP A 141 3.81 18.18 20.79
CA ASP A 141 3.21 18.31 22.12
C ASP A 141 4.21 18.20 23.29
N HIS A 142 5.44 18.69 23.07
CA HIS A 142 6.44 18.78 24.14
C HIS A 142 6.93 20.20 24.37
N ARG A 143 6.30 20.83 25.36
CA ARG A 143 6.84 21.80 26.32
C ARG A 143 7.36 23.11 25.73
N VAL A 144 6.46 24.09 25.63
CA VAL A 144 6.78 25.45 26.09
C VAL A 144 6.88 25.38 27.62
N HIS A 145 8.03 24.97 28.16
CA HIS A 145 8.35 25.25 29.55
C HIS A 145 8.62 26.76 29.62
N VAL A 146 7.58 27.54 29.91
CA VAL A 146 7.72 28.97 30.20
C VAL A 146 8.60 29.08 31.43
N PRO A 147 9.83 29.63 31.35
CA PRO A 147 10.62 29.88 32.54
C PRO A 147 9.84 30.88 33.40
N HIS A 148 9.43 30.42 34.57
CA HIS A 148 8.79 31.24 35.60
C HIS A 148 9.78 32.34 36.00
N VAL A 149 9.58 33.56 35.48
CA VAL A 149 10.39 34.73 35.84
C VAL A 149 9.96 35.17 37.25
N PRO A 150 10.84 35.13 38.27
CA PRO A 150 10.52 35.70 39.56
C PRO A 150 10.41 37.22 39.42
N MET A 151 9.21 37.75 39.66
CA MET A 151 8.95 39.17 39.84
C MET A 151 9.66 39.64 41.12
N TYR A 152 10.81 40.29 40.97
CA TYR A 152 11.41 41.04 42.07
C TYR A 152 10.63 42.32 42.27
N ALA A 153 9.75 42.30 43.27
CA ALA A 153 9.25 43.51 43.90
C ALA A 153 10.40 44.16 44.67
N ASN A 154 10.94 45.28 44.19
CA ASN A 154 11.78 46.14 45.00
C ASN A 154 11.08 47.46 45.27
N SER A 155 10.88 47.65 46.57
CA SER A 155 10.19 48.72 47.26
C SER A 155 10.92 50.04 47.09
N TYR A 156 10.15 51.11 46.97
CA TYR A 156 10.59 52.49 47.12
C TYR A 156 11.20 52.70 48.52
N MET A 157 12.36 53.35 48.58
CA MET A 157 12.75 54.37 49.56
C MET A 157 13.86 55.24 48.99
#